data_AF-K1XUC3-F1
#
_entry.id   AF-K1XUC3-F1
#
_cell.length_a   1.000
_cell.length_b   1.000
_cell.length_c   1.000
_cell.angle_alpha   90.00
_cell.angle_beta   90.00
_cell.angle_gamma   90.00
#
_symmetry.space_group_name_H-M   'P 1'
#
loop_
_entity.id
_entity.type
_entity.pdbx_description
1 polymer ?
#
loop_
_entity_poly.entity_id
_entity_poly.type
_entity_poly.pdbx_seq_one_letter_code
_entity_poly.pdbx_strand_id
1 'polypeptide(L)'
;MFMRRQLAHEAPPLYRSFTTTTTTARPRTPQPPLQICRACRRPAPKSPPADDEAEPPPKASPIPKTHYDFFPLTLPSGPPPAGPFKIDARALRREFLQLQSVAHPDRHPQELKSRAEATSARINEAYRTLLNPLLRAQYLLGLRGIGVVDDERAKVEDTGLLIEVLEARETIEEADGEEDLLELREANEGRIEESERVLDGAFREDDMQLAKAEAVKLRYWVNIKESLDGWEKEKPVVIVH
;
A
#
# COMPACT_ATOMS: atom_id res chain seq x y z
N MET A 1 22.79 34.39 -53.19
CA MET A 1 22.08 35.67 -53.13
C MET A 1 21.56 35.88 -51.71
N PHE A 2 22.06 36.92 -51.03
CA PHE A 2 21.38 37.86 -50.11
C PHE A 2 20.34 37.32 -49.09
N MET A 3 20.31 37.69 -47.81
CA MET A 3 21.14 38.57 -46.98
C MET A 3 20.74 38.35 -45.50
N ARG A 4 21.71 38.57 -44.60
CA ARG A 4 21.62 38.75 -43.14
C ARG A 4 20.37 39.48 -42.64
N ARG A 5 19.94 39.15 -41.40
CA ARG A 5 19.88 40.15 -40.31
C ARG A 5 19.84 39.53 -38.92
N GLN A 6 20.79 39.98 -38.10
CA GLN A 6 20.91 39.77 -36.66
C GLN A 6 20.42 41.04 -35.94
N LEU A 7 19.91 40.83 -34.71
CA LEU A 7 19.92 41.70 -33.53
C LEU A 7 19.20 43.07 -33.58
N ALA A 8 18.26 43.28 -32.65
CA ALA A 8 18.47 44.09 -31.44
C ALA A 8 17.13 44.57 -30.82
N HIS A 9 17.09 44.62 -29.48
CA HIS A 9 16.28 45.50 -28.60
C HIS A 9 14.74 45.36 -28.68
N GLU A 10 13.97 45.33 -27.59
CA GLU A 10 13.85 46.31 -26.51
C GLU A 10 12.91 45.73 -25.42
N ALA A 11 13.28 45.85 -24.14
CA ALA A 11 12.31 46.01 -23.04
C ALA A 11 11.95 47.52 -22.97
N PRO A 12 10.93 48.05 -22.23
CA PRO A 12 10.12 47.50 -21.11
C PRO A 12 8.61 47.95 -21.31
N PRO A 13 7.73 48.39 -20.37
CA PRO A 13 7.95 49.09 -19.09
C PRO A 13 7.32 48.45 -17.85
N LEU A 14 7.95 48.77 -16.71
CA LEU A 14 7.42 48.66 -15.36
C LEU A 14 6.16 49.53 -15.21
N TYR A 15 5.02 48.92 -14.89
CA TYR A 15 3.87 49.68 -14.42
C TYR A 15 3.89 49.78 -12.89
N ARG A 16 4.26 50.98 -12.45
CA ARG A 16 4.10 51.50 -11.09
C ARG A 16 2.65 51.97 -10.97
N SER A 17 1.87 51.39 -10.07
CA SER A 17 0.60 52.00 -9.65
C SER A 17 0.49 52.03 -8.13
N PHE A 18 0.62 53.26 -7.67
CA PHE A 18 0.33 53.89 -6.40
C PHE A 18 -0.58 53.16 -5.41
N THR A 19 -0.07 53.16 -4.19
CA THR A 19 -0.75 52.99 -2.91
C THR A 19 -1.89 53.99 -2.73
N THR A 20 -3.11 53.51 -2.53
CA THR A 20 -4.14 54.22 -1.77
C THR A 20 -4.31 53.53 -0.43
N THR A 21 -3.77 54.17 0.59
CA THR A 21 -3.87 53.82 2.00
C THR A 21 -5.30 54.13 2.46
N THR A 22 -6.17 53.12 2.53
CA THR A 22 -7.42 53.23 3.29
C THR A 22 -7.10 52.83 4.73
N THR A 23 -6.87 53.86 5.55
CA THR A 23 -6.77 53.79 7.01
C THR A 23 -8.11 53.35 7.59
N THR A 24 -8.28 52.04 7.81
CA THR A 24 -9.33 51.52 8.69
C THR A 24 -8.81 51.57 10.12
N ALA A 25 -9.31 52.53 10.89
CA ALA A 25 -9.01 52.70 12.30
C ALA A 25 -9.46 51.45 13.08
N ARG A 26 -8.50 50.80 13.75
CA ARG A 26 -8.75 49.70 14.69
C ARG A 26 -9.37 50.29 15.97
N PRO A 27 -10.54 49.83 16.43
CA PRO A 27 -11.08 50.28 17.72
C PRO A 27 -10.15 49.82 18.84
N ARG A 28 -9.73 50.78 19.69
CA ARG A 28 -8.98 50.51 20.92
C ARG A 28 -9.91 49.80 21.90
N THR A 29 -9.58 48.57 22.26
CA THR A 29 -10.19 47.89 23.40
C THR A 29 -9.86 48.67 24.69
N PRO A 30 -10.85 48.99 25.53
CA PRO A 30 -10.59 49.63 26.81
C PRO A 30 -9.88 48.64 27.74
N GLN A 31 -8.73 49.02 28.28
CA GLN A 31 -8.08 48.25 29.34
C GLN A 31 -8.93 48.31 30.62
N PRO A 32 -9.12 47.19 31.33
CA PRO A 32 -9.81 47.20 32.61
C PRO A 32 -8.97 47.95 33.66
N PRO A 33 -9.61 48.68 34.59
CA PRO A 33 -8.88 49.37 35.65
C PRO A 33 -8.19 48.36 36.56
N LEU A 34 -6.92 48.63 36.88
CA LEU A 34 -6.15 47.87 37.86
C LEU A 34 -6.88 47.93 39.22
N GLN A 35 -7.41 46.78 39.66
CA GLN A 35 -7.96 46.64 41.00
C GLN A 35 -6.82 46.63 42.02
N ILE A 36 -6.64 47.76 42.70
CA ILE A 36 -5.78 47.85 43.87
C ILE A 36 -6.60 47.37 45.08
N CYS A 37 -6.21 46.25 45.68
CA CYS A 37 -6.78 45.78 46.94
C CYS A 37 -6.46 46.81 48.05
N ARG A 38 -7.50 47.47 48.57
CA ARG A 38 -7.39 48.64 49.47
C ARG A 38 -6.97 48.33 50.92
N ALA A 39 -6.66 47.08 51.27
CA ALA A 39 -6.41 46.69 52.65
C ALA A 39 -4.92 46.48 53.02
N CYS A 40 -4.00 46.17 52.08
CA CYS A 40 -2.69 45.59 52.48
C CYS A 40 -1.41 46.15 51.83
N ARG A 41 -1.42 47.29 51.11
CA ARG A 41 -0.25 47.98 50.47
C ARG A 41 1.04 47.14 50.33
N ARG A 42 1.00 46.03 49.59
CA ARG A 42 2.17 45.27 49.13
C ARG A 42 1.89 44.74 47.72
N PRO A 43 2.90 44.65 46.84
CA PRO A 43 2.72 44.10 45.50
C PRO A 43 2.44 42.59 45.60
N ALA A 44 1.36 42.14 44.95
CA ALA A 44 1.09 40.72 44.79
C ALA A 44 2.21 40.07 43.95
N PRO A 45 2.69 38.86 44.29
CA PRO A 45 3.61 38.14 43.42
C PRO A 45 2.90 37.85 42.10
N LYS A 46 3.57 38.20 41.00
CA LYS A 46 3.10 37.92 39.65
C LYS A 46 2.96 36.41 39.50
N SER A 47 1.73 35.91 39.38
CA SER A 47 1.48 34.62 38.77
C SER A 47 2.14 34.62 37.39
N PRO A 48 2.91 33.60 37.00
CA PRO A 48 3.34 33.47 35.62
C PRO A 48 2.08 33.33 34.73
N PRO A 49 2.09 33.87 33.50
CA PRO A 49 1.05 33.52 32.54
C PRO A 49 1.18 32.01 32.27
N ALA A 50 0.07 31.30 32.48
CA ALA A 50 -0.09 29.95 31.96
C ALA A 50 -0.22 30.06 30.44
N ASP A 51 0.91 30.12 29.74
CA ASP A 51 1.00 29.70 28.35
C ASP A 51 1.11 28.17 28.34
N ASP A 52 0.03 27.52 28.77
CA ASP A 52 -0.26 26.12 28.46
C ASP A 52 -0.76 26.09 27.00
N GLU A 53 0.14 26.33 26.05
CA GLU A 53 0.01 25.66 24.75
C GLU A 53 0.36 24.20 24.99
N ALA A 54 -0.60 23.48 25.57
CA ALA A 54 -0.66 22.04 25.44
C ALA A 54 -0.62 21.74 23.94
N GLU A 55 0.50 21.17 23.49
CA GLU A 55 0.55 20.54 22.18
C GLU A 55 -0.70 19.68 22.02
N PRO A 56 -1.42 19.80 20.89
CA PRO A 56 -2.58 18.96 20.67
C PRO A 56 -2.17 17.50 20.82
N PRO A 57 -3.01 16.65 21.44
CA PRO A 57 -2.68 15.24 21.66
C PRO A 57 -2.23 14.61 20.34
N PRO A 58 -1.29 13.63 20.38
CA PRO A 58 -0.77 13.02 19.17
C PRO A 58 -1.94 12.61 18.29
N LYS A 59 -1.96 13.18 17.07
CA LYS A 59 -2.99 12.95 16.07
C LYS A 59 -3.35 11.47 16.11
N ALA A 60 -4.62 11.17 16.37
CA ALA A 60 -5.16 9.82 16.32
C ALA A 60 -4.56 9.09 15.12
N SER A 61 -3.94 7.92 15.35
CA SER A 61 -3.32 7.14 14.30
C SER A 61 -4.28 7.07 13.10
N PRO A 62 -3.86 7.50 11.90
CA PRO A 62 -4.77 7.59 10.77
C PRO A 62 -5.40 6.22 10.53
N ILE A 63 -6.71 6.19 10.29
CA ILE A 63 -7.39 4.95 9.89
C ILE A 63 -6.66 4.45 8.65
N PRO A 64 -6.12 3.21 8.65
CA PRO A 64 -5.40 2.69 7.49
C PRO A 64 -6.36 2.68 6.31
N LYS A 65 -5.98 3.39 5.25
CA LYS A 65 -6.78 3.58 4.03
C LYS A 65 -6.49 2.46 3.04
N THR A 66 -5.29 1.89 3.10
CA THR A 66 -4.82 0.81 2.25
C THR A 66 -4.22 -0.34 3.09
N HIS A 67 -4.05 -1.50 2.48
CA HIS A 67 -3.35 -2.64 3.10
C HIS A 67 -1.88 -2.30 3.41
N TYR A 68 -1.26 -1.41 2.64
CA TYR A 68 0.13 -0.98 2.82
C TYR A 68 0.32 -0.18 4.12
N ASP A 69 -0.69 0.58 4.54
CA ASP A 69 -0.62 1.42 5.75
C ASP A 69 -0.46 0.60 7.04
N PHE A 70 -0.77 -0.70 7.01
CA PHE A 70 -0.56 -1.59 8.15
C PHE A 70 0.91 -1.96 8.37
N PHE A 71 1.77 -1.86 7.35
CA PHE A 71 3.15 -2.36 7.38
C PHE A 71 4.19 -1.27 7.15
N PRO A 72 4.24 -0.21 7.98
CA PRO A 72 5.14 0.94 7.76
C PRO A 72 6.62 0.60 7.90
N LEU A 73 7.00 -0.45 8.64
CA LEU A 73 8.41 -0.86 8.79
C LEU A 73 8.90 -1.58 7.53
N THR A 74 8.06 -2.42 6.93
CA THR A 74 8.38 -3.17 5.71
C THR A 74 8.18 -2.32 4.46
N LEU A 75 7.14 -1.47 4.43
CA LEU A 75 6.68 -0.73 3.25
C LEU A 75 6.61 0.77 3.53
N PRO A 76 7.73 1.44 3.85
CA PRO A 76 7.73 2.86 4.23
C PRO A 76 7.28 3.78 3.08
N SER A 77 7.49 3.36 1.83
CA SER A 77 7.10 4.11 0.64
C SER A 77 5.63 3.88 0.20
N GLY A 78 4.92 2.94 0.83
CA GLY A 78 3.55 2.59 0.47
C GLY A 78 3.42 1.80 -0.85
N PRO A 79 2.26 1.86 -1.52
CA PRO A 79 2.01 1.13 -2.77
C PRO A 79 2.77 1.71 -3.98
N PRO A 80 2.91 0.94 -5.07
CA PRO A 80 3.36 1.47 -6.35
C PRO A 80 2.50 2.65 -6.85
N PRO A 81 3.09 3.66 -7.52
CA PRO A 81 4.47 3.72 -8.03
C PRO A 81 5.53 4.17 -7.01
N ALA A 82 5.13 4.60 -5.81
CA ALA A 82 6.07 5.14 -4.81
C ALA A 82 6.94 4.04 -4.17
N GLY A 83 6.34 2.88 -3.92
CA GLY A 83 7.03 1.67 -3.47
C GLY A 83 7.18 0.61 -4.57
N PRO A 84 8.04 -0.41 -4.37
CA PRO A 84 8.15 -1.54 -5.29
C PRO A 84 6.90 -2.41 -5.26
N PHE A 85 6.64 -3.13 -6.35
CA PHE A 85 5.61 -4.17 -6.37
C PHE A 85 6.05 -5.41 -5.58
N LYS A 86 7.32 -5.84 -5.74
CA LYS A 86 7.88 -6.99 -5.02
C LYS A 86 8.10 -6.64 -3.54
N ILE A 87 7.62 -7.50 -2.65
CA ILE A 87 7.70 -7.34 -1.20
C ILE A 87 8.56 -8.47 -0.60
N ASP A 88 9.45 -8.14 0.34
CA ASP A 88 10.17 -9.15 1.12
C ASP A 88 9.19 -9.87 2.07
N ALA A 89 8.81 -11.10 1.70
CA ALA A 89 7.89 -11.94 2.47
C ALA A 89 8.38 -12.22 3.90
N ARG A 90 9.70 -12.29 4.13
CA ARG A 90 10.26 -12.52 5.48
C ARG A 90 10.10 -11.27 6.33
N ALA A 91 10.38 -10.09 5.78
CA ALA A 91 10.16 -8.82 6.48
C ALA A 91 8.67 -8.61 6.81
N LEU A 92 7.80 -8.81 5.81
CA LEU A 92 6.35 -8.70 5.96
C LEU A 92 5.82 -9.64 7.06
N ARG A 93 6.28 -10.89 7.08
CA ARG A 93 5.88 -11.86 8.11
C ARG A 93 6.34 -11.46 9.51
N ARG A 94 7.55 -10.91 9.66
CA ARG A 94 8.04 -10.45 10.97
C ARG A 94 7.17 -9.32 11.52
N GLU A 95 6.88 -8.31 10.70
CA GLU A 95 6.03 -7.19 11.11
C GLU A 95 4.59 -7.65 11.37
N PHE A 96 4.04 -8.53 10.53
CA PHE A 96 2.73 -9.15 10.75
C PHE A 96 2.61 -9.80 12.14
N LEU A 97 3.59 -10.63 12.53
CA LEU A 97 3.57 -11.28 13.85
C LEU A 97 3.62 -10.26 15.00
N GLN A 98 4.39 -9.17 14.84
CA GLN A 98 4.44 -8.09 15.82
C GLN A 98 3.08 -7.40 15.95
N LEU A 99 2.46 -7.03 14.83
CA LEU A 99 1.15 -6.38 14.80
C LEU A 99 0.04 -7.27 15.39
N GLN A 100 0.00 -8.54 15.01
CA GLN A 100 -0.94 -9.52 15.58
C GLN A 100 -0.76 -9.67 17.09
N SER A 101 0.49 -9.72 17.56
CA SER A 101 0.76 -9.82 18.99
C SER A 101 0.22 -8.65 19.79
N VAL A 102 0.08 -7.46 19.19
CA VAL A 102 -0.47 -6.25 19.84
C VAL A 102 -2.00 -6.17 19.68
N ALA A 103 -2.52 -6.63 18.54
CA ALA A 103 -3.94 -6.59 18.20
C ALA A 103 -4.75 -7.77 18.78
N HIS A 104 -4.11 -8.78 19.39
CA HIS A 104 -4.80 -9.97 19.90
C HIS A 104 -5.86 -9.62 20.97
N PRO A 105 -7.11 -10.08 20.86
CA PRO A 105 -8.21 -9.67 21.76
C PRO A 105 -7.97 -9.99 23.23
N ASP A 106 -7.21 -11.05 23.54
CA ASP A 106 -6.88 -11.40 24.93
C ASP A 106 -6.02 -10.34 25.65
N ARG A 107 -5.40 -9.43 24.91
CA ARG A 107 -4.59 -8.33 25.48
C ARG A 107 -5.41 -7.09 25.78
N HIS A 108 -6.70 -7.09 25.42
CA HIS A 108 -7.59 -5.95 25.55
C HIS A 108 -8.71 -6.24 26.55
N PRO A 109 -9.12 -5.24 27.34
CA PRO A 109 -10.32 -5.33 28.19
C PRO A 109 -11.57 -5.72 27.40
N GLN A 110 -12.57 -6.27 28.08
CA GLN A 110 -13.79 -6.79 27.45
C GLN A 110 -14.48 -5.76 26.55
N GLU A 111 -14.50 -4.49 26.96
CA GLU A 111 -15.07 -3.37 26.21
C GLU A 111 -14.33 -3.04 24.89
N LEU A 112 -13.05 -3.44 24.76
CA LEU A 112 -12.23 -3.21 23.57
C LEU A 112 -12.04 -4.46 22.71
N LYS A 113 -12.49 -5.65 23.16
CA LYS A 113 -12.28 -6.92 22.44
C LYS A 113 -12.81 -6.90 21.01
N SER A 114 -14.03 -6.43 20.78
CA SER A 114 -14.60 -6.37 19.42
C SER A 114 -13.77 -5.48 18.49
N ARG A 115 -13.23 -4.37 18.99
CA ARG A 115 -12.32 -3.50 18.23
C ARG A 115 -10.99 -4.19 17.94
N ALA A 116 -10.46 -4.93 18.91
CA ALA A 116 -9.22 -5.70 18.75
C ALA A 116 -9.40 -6.82 17.71
N GLU A 117 -10.50 -7.57 17.76
CA GLU A 117 -10.88 -8.58 16.77
C GLU A 117 -10.99 -7.98 15.36
N ALA A 118 -11.70 -6.87 15.21
CA ALA A 118 -11.83 -6.19 13.91
C ALA A 118 -10.47 -5.70 13.38
N THR A 119 -9.59 -5.23 14.26
CA THR A 119 -8.23 -4.79 13.90
C THR A 119 -7.37 -5.97 13.46
N SER A 120 -7.39 -7.08 14.20
CA SER A 120 -6.69 -8.32 13.87
C SER A 120 -7.16 -8.88 12.52
N ALA A 121 -8.48 -8.88 12.27
CA ALA A 121 -9.05 -9.31 10.99
C ALA A 121 -8.51 -8.49 9.81
N ARG A 122 -8.48 -7.15 9.94
CA ARG A 122 -7.93 -6.26 8.89
C ARG A 122 -6.43 -6.46 8.66
N ILE A 123 -5.64 -6.70 9.72
CA ILE A 123 -4.21 -7.03 9.60
C ILE A 123 -4.03 -8.36 8.86
N ASN A 124 -4.83 -9.38 9.17
CA ASN A 124 -4.77 -10.68 8.50
C ASN A 124 -5.13 -10.57 7.01
N GLU A 125 -6.17 -9.80 6.68
CA GLU A 125 -6.56 -9.53 5.30
C GLU A 125 -5.43 -8.83 4.54
N ALA A 126 -4.92 -7.73 5.09
CA ALA A 126 -3.80 -7.00 4.49
C ALA A 126 -2.56 -7.89 4.29
N TYR A 127 -2.20 -8.70 5.30
CA TYR A 127 -1.09 -9.64 5.19
C TYR A 127 -1.29 -10.66 4.07
N ARG A 128 -2.46 -11.32 4.01
CA ARG A 128 -2.76 -12.32 2.97
C ARG A 128 -2.72 -11.72 1.57
N THR A 129 -3.35 -10.55 1.40
CA THR A 129 -3.37 -9.84 0.12
C THR A 129 -1.98 -9.41 -0.31
N LEU A 130 -1.17 -8.86 0.60
CA LEU A 130 0.17 -8.40 0.27
C LEU A 130 1.17 -9.54 0.12
N LEU A 131 0.96 -10.69 0.75
CA LEU A 131 1.86 -11.84 0.64
C LEU A 131 1.76 -12.51 -0.73
N ASN A 132 0.54 -12.77 -1.21
CA ASN A 132 0.32 -13.44 -2.50
C ASN A 132 0.45 -12.41 -3.64
N PRO A 133 1.36 -12.61 -4.62
CA PRO A 133 1.61 -11.64 -5.68
C PRO A 133 0.39 -11.42 -6.59
N LEU A 134 -0.43 -12.44 -6.84
CA LEU A 134 -1.66 -12.31 -7.60
C LEU A 134 -2.68 -11.44 -6.84
N LEU A 135 -2.93 -11.74 -5.57
CA LEU A 135 -3.85 -10.93 -4.75
C LEU A 135 -3.36 -9.48 -4.63
N ARG A 136 -2.05 -9.28 -4.53
CA ARG A 136 -1.42 -7.96 -4.51
C ARG A 136 -1.67 -7.20 -5.81
N ALA A 137 -1.47 -7.83 -6.96
CA ALA A 137 -1.73 -7.23 -8.27
C ALA A 137 -3.20 -6.87 -8.45
N GLN A 138 -4.11 -7.79 -8.11
CA GLN A 138 -5.56 -7.57 -8.16
C GLN A 138 -6.00 -6.43 -7.24
N TYR A 139 -5.44 -6.37 -6.03
CA TYR A 139 -5.71 -5.30 -5.08
C TYR A 139 -5.28 -3.94 -5.61
N LEU A 140 -4.05 -3.84 -6.13
CA LEU A 140 -3.53 -2.60 -6.71
C LEU A 140 -4.34 -2.13 -7.92
N LEU A 141 -4.74 -3.05 -8.81
CA LEU A 141 -5.62 -2.75 -9.93
C LEU A 141 -7.01 -2.31 -9.45
N GLY A 142 -7.53 -2.96 -8.41
CA GLY A 142 -8.79 -2.59 -7.75
C GLY A 142 -8.76 -1.18 -7.16
N LEU A 143 -7.63 -0.75 -6.57
CA LEU A 143 -7.45 0.63 -6.10
C LEU A 143 -7.54 1.67 -7.24
N ARG A 144 -7.28 1.26 -8.48
CA ARG A 144 -7.42 2.09 -9.69
C ARG A 144 -8.79 1.94 -10.37
N GLY A 145 -9.71 1.18 -9.77
CA GLY A 145 -11.03 0.90 -10.34
C GLY A 145 -11.01 -0.17 -11.45
N ILE A 146 -9.92 -0.93 -11.58
CA ILE A 146 -9.77 -1.98 -12.59
C ILE A 146 -10.02 -3.33 -11.94
N GLY A 147 -11.17 -3.93 -12.25
CA GLY A 147 -11.49 -5.28 -11.83
C GLY A 147 -10.77 -6.33 -12.68
N VAL A 148 -9.98 -7.18 -12.02
CA VAL A 148 -9.41 -8.41 -12.63
C VAL A 148 -10.24 -9.65 -12.26
N VAL A 149 -10.98 -9.57 -11.14
CA VAL A 149 -11.69 -10.71 -10.53
C VAL A 149 -12.90 -11.16 -11.36
N ASP A 150 -13.61 -10.23 -12.02
CA ASP A 150 -14.80 -10.58 -12.83
C ASP A 150 -14.46 -11.18 -14.21
N ASP A 151 -13.17 -11.24 -14.55
CA ASP A 151 -12.66 -11.78 -15.81
C ASP A 151 -12.17 -13.24 -15.62
N GLU A 152 -12.92 -14.06 -14.88
CA GLU A 152 -12.79 -15.53 -14.99
C GLU A 152 -12.94 -16.01 -16.44
N ARG A 153 -13.65 -15.21 -17.26
CA ARG A 153 -13.84 -15.40 -18.69
C ARG A 153 -12.99 -14.49 -19.56
N ALA A 154 -12.02 -13.73 -19.02
CA ALA A 154 -10.99 -13.14 -19.85
C ALA A 154 -10.29 -14.31 -20.53
N LYS A 155 -10.70 -14.59 -21.76
CA LYS A 155 -10.05 -15.56 -22.61
C LYS A 155 -8.61 -15.09 -22.71
N VAL A 156 -7.71 -15.90 -22.19
CA VAL A 156 -6.32 -15.78 -22.56
C VAL A 156 -6.27 -16.01 -24.07
N GLU A 157 -5.98 -14.93 -24.80
CA GLU A 157 -5.74 -15.01 -26.25
C GLU A 157 -4.30 -15.46 -26.54
N ASP A 158 -3.44 -15.49 -25.51
CA ASP A 158 -2.09 -16.01 -25.59
C ASP A 158 -2.07 -17.54 -25.67
N THR A 159 -2.00 -18.04 -26.90
CA THR A 159 -1.92 -19.48 -27.17
C THR A 159 -0.65 -20.11 -26.59
N GLY A 160 0.46 -19.36 -26.53
CA GLY A 160 1.72 -19.85 -25.95
C GLY A 160 1.58 -20.14 -24.46
N LEU A 161 0.98 -19.20 -23.72
CA LEU A 161 0.65 -19.38 -22.31
C LEU A 161 -0.23 -20.62 -22.08
N LEU A 162 -1.27 -20.82 -22.90
CA LEU A 162 -2.18 -21.95 -22.75
C LEU A 162 -1.48 -23.30 -22.96
N ILE A 163 -0.55 -23.39 -23.93
CA ILE A 163 0.24 -24.59 -24.16
C ILE A 163 1.11 -24.90 -22.93
N GLU A 164 1.86 -23.92 -22.43
CA GLU A 164 2.71 -24.11 -21.24
C GLU A 164 1.91 -24.54 -20.01
N VAL A 165 0.70 -24.00 -19.83
CA VAL A 165 -0.20 -24.37 -18.73
C VAL A 165 -0.69 -25.81 -18.86
N LEU A 166 -0.99 -26.26 -20.07
CA LEU A 166 -1.42 -27.64 -20.32
C LEU A 166 -0.27 -28.61 -20.07
N GLU A 167 0.92 -28.33 -20.58
CA GLU A 167 2.14 -29.14 -20.36
C GLU A 167 2.48 -29.25 -18.87
N ALA A 168 2.38 -28.14 -18.13
CA ALA A 168 2.58 -28.14 -16.69
C ALA A 168 1.57 -29.03 -15.95
N ARG A 169 0.30 -29.05 -16.38
CA ARG A 169 -0.74 -29.89 -15.79
C ARG A 169 -0.53 -31.37 -16.09
N GLU A 170 -0.19 -31.70 -17.33
CA GLU A 170 0.15 -33.06 -17.74
C GLU A 170 1.31 -33.60 -16.90
N THR A 171 2.38 -32.81 -16.73
CA THR A 171 3.52 -33.18 -15.87
C THR A 171 3.09 -33.44 -14.41
N ILE A 172 2.14 -32.66 -13.88
CA ILE A 172 1.61 -32.86 -12.51
C ILE A 172 0.79 -34.15 -12.40
N GLU A 173 -0.01 -34.45 -13.44
CA GLU A 173 -0.87 -35.64 -13.50
C GLU A 173 -0.07 -36.93 -13.68
N GLU A 174 1.03 -36.89 -14.44
CA GLU A 174 1.89 -38.04 -14.75
C GLU A 174 2.99 -38.29 -13.70
N ALA A 175 3.17 -37.38 -12.74
CA ALA A 175 4.21 -37.53 -11.73
C ALA A 175 4.00 -38.77 -10.85
N ASP A 176 5.06 -39.56 -10.67
CA ASP A 176 5.10 -40.73 -9.81
C ASP A 176 5.70 -40.40 -8.43
N GLY A 177 6.41 -39.28 -8.31
CA GLY A 177 7.03 -38.80 -7.08
C GLY A 177 7.26 -37.30 -7.06
N GLU A 178 7.59 -36.77 -5.87
CA GLU A 178 7.94 -35.34 -5.73
C GLU A 178 9.17 -34.94 -6.55
N GLU A 179 10.08 -35.90 -6.81
CA GLU A 179 11.29 -35.67 -7.61
C GLU A 179 10.98 -35.27 -9.05
N ASP A 180 9.92 -35.83 -9.65
CA ASP A 180 9.46 -35.52 -11.01
C ASP A 180 8.95 -34.07 -11.12
N LEU A 181 8.52 -33.49 -10.00
CA LEU A 181 7.96 -32.15 -9.93
C LEU A 181 8.98 -31.06 -9.60
N LEU A 182 10.23 -31.42 -9.25
CA LEU A 182 11.25 -30.45 -8.82
C LEU A 182 11.56 -29.43 -9.90
N GLU A 183 11.81 -29.89 -11.13
CA GLU A 183 12.12 -29.01 -12.27
C GLU A 183 10.94 -28.10 -12.60
N LEU A 184 9.71 -28.63 -12.57
CA LEU A 184 8.50 -27.85 -12.81
C LEU A 184 8.27 -26.80 -11.73
N ARG A 185 8.54 -27.12 -10.45
CA ARG A 185 8.48 -26.15 -9.35
C ARG A 185 9.45 -24.99 -9.55
N GLU A 186 10.71 -25.29 -9.88
CA GLU A 186 11.73 -24.26 -10.13
C GLU A 186 11.37 -23.40 -11.33
N ALA A 187 10.96 -24.01 -12.44
CA ALA A 187 10.53 -23.30 -13.64
C ALA A 187 9.31 -22.40 -13.36
N ASN A 188 8.32 -22.90 -12.63
CA ASN A 188 7.12 -22.12 -12.30
C ASN A 188 7.42 -20.98 -11.32
N GLU A 189 8.32 -21.17 -10.34
CA GLU A 189 8.77 -20.08 -9.47
C GLU A 189 9.47 -18.99 -10.31
N GLY A 190 10.34 -19.35 -11.25
CA GLY A 190 10.96 -18.40 -12.17
C GLY A 190 9.96 -17.62 -13.03
N ARG A 191 8.88 -18.29 -13.50
CA ARG A 191 7.78 -17.63 -14.24
C ARG A 191 7.01 -16.64 -13.35
N ILE A 192 6.77 -16.98 -12.09
CA ILE A 192 6.15 -16.06 -11.11
C ILE A 192 7.06 -14.85 -10.89
N GLU A 193 8.35 -15.06 -10.66
CA GLU A 193 9.30 -13.97 -10.45
C GLU A 193 9.43 -13.05 -11.66
N GLU A 194 9.39 -13.58 -12.88
CA GLU A 194 9.35 -12.76 -14.10
C GLU A 194 8.05 -11.94 -14.17
N SER A 195 6.91 -12.56 -13.87
CA SER A 195 5.63 -11.85 -13.85
C SER A 195 5.62 -10.72 -12.80
N GLU A 196 6.22 -10.94 -11.63
CA GLU A 196 6.41 -9.88 -10.62
C GLU A 196 7.29 -8.73 -11.16
N ARG A 197 8.36 -9.03 -11.91
CA ARG A 197 9.23 -8.00 -12.51
C ARG A 197 8.49 -7.18 -13.56
N VAL A 198 7.69 -7.81 -14.40
CA VAL A 198 6.86 -7.11 -15.40
C VAL A 198 5.81 -6.23 -14.71
N LEU A 199 5.12 -6.74 -13.69
CA LEU A 199 4.15 -5.97 -12.91
C LEU A 199 4.80 -4.77 -12.22
N ASP A 200 6.00 -4.94 -11.65
CA ASP A 200 6.77 -3.86 -11.04
C ASP A 200 7.07 -2.72 -12.03
N GLY A 201 7.47 -3.06 -13.27
CA GLY A 201 7.63 -2.11 -14.37
C GLY A 201 6.31 -1.42 -14.73
N ALA A 202 5.26 -2.22 -14.96
CA ALA A 202 3.94 -1.73 -15.37
C ALA A 202 3.34 -0.74 -14.36
N PHE A 203 3.41 -1.05 -13.05
CA PHE A 203 2.91 -0.14 -12.01
C PHE A 203 3.76 1.12 -11.85
N ARG A 204 5.07 1.04 -12.10
CA ARG A 204 5.98 2.20 -12.07
C ARG A 204 5.70 3.17 -13.22
N GLU A 205 5.44 2.64 -14.40
CA GLU A 205 5.16 3.41 -15.62
C GLU A 205 3.69 3.78 -15.78
N ASP A 206 2.83 3.34 -14.85
CA ASP A 206 1.38 3.52 -14.87
C ASP A 206 0.68 2.81 -16.06
N ASP A 207 1.30 1.78 -16.63
CA ASP A 207 0.71 0.96 -17.70
C ASP A 207 -0.27 -0.08 -17.14
N MET A 208 -1.53 0.34 -17.01
CA MET A 208 -2.59 -0.50 -16.45
C MET A 208 -3.04 -1.62 -17.39
N GLN A 209 -2.84 -1.48 -18.71
CA GLN A 209 -3.22 -2.53 -19.66
C GLN A 209 -2.24 -3.69 -19.56
N LEU A 210 -0.94 -3.38 -19.53
CA LEU A 210 0.11 -4.37 -19.27
C LEU A 210 -0.08 -5.01 -17.90
N ALA A 211 -0.32 -4.23 -16.84
CA ALA A 211 -0.54 -4.77 -15.50
C ALA A 211 -1.74 -5.71 -15.44
N LYS A 212 -2.84 -5.40 -16.14
CA LYS A 212 -4.02 -6.28 -16.22
C LYS A 212 -3.67 -7.58 -16.96
N ALA A 213 -3.03 -7.50 -18.12
CA ALA A 213 -2.66 -8.68 -18.91
C ALA A 213 -1.71 -9.60 -18.13
N GLU A 214 -0.71 -9.01 -17.48
CA GLU A 214 0.27 -9.75 -16.67
C GLU A 214 -0.37 -10.36 -15.42
N ALA A 215 -1.32 -9.68 -14.77
CA ALA A 215 -2.07 -10.26 -13.65
C ALA A 215 -2.89 -11.49 -14.06
N VAL A 216 -3.44 -11.51 -15.29
CA VAL A 216 -4.12 -12.69 -15.85
C VAL A 216 -3.12 -13.83 -16.06
N LYS A 217 -1.93 -13.56 -16.61
CA LYS A 217 -0.87 -14.55 -16.79
C LYS A 217 -0.40 -15.12 -15.44
N LEU A 218 -0.09 -14.25 -14.48
CA LEU A 218 0.32 -14.61 -13.13
C LEU A 218 -0.69 -15.54 -12.43
N ARG A 219 -1.99 -15.37 -12.69
CA ARG A 219 -3.03 -16.28 -12.16
C ARG A 219 -2.77 -17.74 -12.54
N TYR A 220 -2.35 -18.02 -13.76
CA TYR A 220 -2.08 -19.38 -14.20
C TYR A 220 -0.87 -19.98 -13.48
N TRP A 221 0.21 -19.21 -13.33
CA TRP A 221 1.40 -19.66 -12.60
C TRP A 221 1.15 -19.87 -11.12
N VAL A 222 0.37 -19.00 -10.48
CA VAL A 222 -0.05 -19.18 -9.08
C VAL A 222 -0.92 -20.43 -8.93
N ASN A 223 -1.87 -20.66 -9.86
CA ASN A 223 -2.68 -21.88 -9.82
C ASN A 223 -1.84 -23.15 -10.00
N ILE A 224 -0.86 -23.14 -10.91
CA ILE A 224 0.09 -24.26 -11.07
C ILE A 224 0.89 -24.46 -9.78
N LYS A 225 1.34 -23.37 -9.15
CA LYS A 225 2.04 -23.44 -7.86
C LYS A 225 1.16 -24.09 -6.79
N GLU A 226 -0.10 -23.71 -6.70
CA GLU A 226 -1.06 -24.29 -5.77
C GLU A 226 -1.30 -25.78 -6.05
N SER A 227 -1.42 -26.17 -7.31
CA SER A 227 -1.51 -27.59 -7.72
C SER A 227 -0.27 -28.38 -7.33
N LEU A 228 0.92 -27.82 -7.52
CA LEU A 228 2.18 -28.43 -7.11
C LEU A 228 2.26 -28.56 -5.58
N ASP A 229 1.99 -27.48 -4.84
CA ASP A 229 2.05 -27.49 -3.37
C ASP A 229 1.01 -28.44 -2.73
N GLY A 230 -0.12 -28.68 -3.41
CA GLY A 230 -1.17 -29.61 -2.98
C GLY A 230 -1.08 -31.03 -3.55
N TRP A 231 -0.05 -31.34 -4.34
CA TRP A 231 0.10 -32.67 -4.94
C TRP A 231 0.41 -33.73 -3.88
N GLU A 232 -0.31 -34.86 -3.93
CA GLU A 232 -0.07 -36.04 -3.11
C GLU A 232 -0.09 -37.27 -4.01
N LYS A 233 0.88 -38.20 -3.84
CA LYS A 233 0.85 -39.48 -4.54
C LYS A 233 -0.38 -40.27 -4.10
N GLU A 234 -1.26 -40.64 -5.04
CA GLU A 234 -2.40 -41.51 -4.75
C GLU A 234 -1.89 -42.77 -4.03
N LYS A 235 -2.31 -42.96 -2.77
CA LYS A 235 -2.04 -44.21 -2.07
C LYS A 235 -2.83 -45.31 -2.77
N PRO A 236 -2.22 -46.44 -3.14
CA PRO A 236 -2.96 -47.54 -3.74
C PRO A 236 -4.07 -47.94 -2.75
N VAL A 237 -5.32 -47.88 -3.22
CA VAL A 237 -6.47 -48.38 -2.47
C VAL A 237 -6.27 -49.88 -2.33
N VAL A 238 -5.78 -50.30 -1.16
CA VAL A 238 -5.73 -51.72 -0.82
C VAL A 238 -7.16 -52.19 -0.63
N ILE A 239 -7.76 -52.73 -1.69
CA ILE A 239 -9.03 -53.45 -1.57
C ILE A 239 -8.70 -54.78 -0.88
N VAL A 240 -8.90 -54.82 0.44
CA VAL A 240 -8.87 -56.08 1.18
C VAL A 240 -10.13 -56.85 0.78
N HIS A 241 -9.95 -57.98 0.08
CA HIS A 241 -11.01 -58.94 -0.21
C HIS A 241 -11.24 -59.88 0.98
#